data_AF-A0A922XL00-F1
#
_entry.id   AF-A0A922XL00-F1
#
_cell.length_a   1.000
_cell.length_b   1.000
_cell.length_c   1.000
_cell.angle_alpha   90.00
_cell.angle_beta   90.00
_cell.angle_gamma   90.00
#
_symmetry.space_group_name_H-M   'P 1'
#
loop_
_entity.id
_entity.type
_entity.pdbx_description
1 polymer ?
#
loop_
_entity_poly.entity_id
_entity_poly.type
_entity_poly.pdbx_seq_one_letter_code
_entity_poly.pdbx_strand_id
1 'polypeptide(L)'
;EDFYHENKPLEIKLKRELSPQKNAEVFYRKSKNKQIETDKLKEAIAKKEKEVARLKKSIAEIEATEGLKEFRKKVGDAGIVTPREKETPPPPYHEFEFRGYKIWVGRNAEKNDELTLKYTFKEDLWLHTKDVPGSHVIIKHQAGKKFPKEVIERAAELAAYNSKRRTETLCAVIYTPKKFVRKRKGDPAGAMVVEKEEVILVEPRLEARS
;
A
#
# COMPACT_ATOMS: atom_id res chain seq x y z
N GLU A 1 55.76 -31.33 33.59
CA GLU A 1 55.36 -32.74 33.42
C GLU A 1 53.86 -32.78 33.17
N ASP A 2 53.43 -33.57 32.19
CA ASP A 2 52.05 -33.61 31.72
C ASP A 2 51.30 -34.73 32.47
N PHE A 3 50.36 -34.35 33.33
CA PHE A 3 49.63 -35.28 34.22
C PHE A 3 48.61 -36.17 33.48
N TYR A 4 48.37 -35.93 32.17
CA TYR A 4 47.28 -36.55 31.42
C TYR A 4 47.72 -37.38 30.19
N HIS A 5 49.00 -37.35 29.82
CA HIS A 5 49.50 -38.09 28.64
C HIS A 5 50.91 -38.65 28.86
N GLU A 6 51.01 -39.83 29.49
CA GLU A 6 52.15 -40.77 29.37
C GLU A 6 53.57 -40.18 29.46
N ASN A 7 53.81 -39.15 30.28
CA ASN A 7 55.13 -38.54 30.48
C ASN A 7 55.91 -38.17 29.20
N LYS A 8 55.22 -37.98 28.07
CA LYS A 8 55.86 -37.54 26.83
C LYS A 8 56.13 -36.04 26.93
N PRO A 9 57.35 -35.56 26.63
CA PRO A 9 57.65 -34.14 26.69
C PRO A 9 56.81 -33.39 25.64
N LEU A 10 55.96 -32.47 26.12
CA LEU A 10 55.13 -31.62 25.27
C LEU A 10 55.85 -30.30 25.01
N GLU A 11 56.17 -30.01 23.75
CA GLU A 11 56.83 -28.76 23.37
C GLU A 11 55.80 -27.64 23.16
N ILE A 12 55.79 -26.65 24.06
CA ILE A 12 54.86 -25.52 24.01
C ILE A 12 55.60 -24.26 23.53
N LYS A 13 55.18 -23.72 22.39
CA LYS A 13 55.73 -22.47 21.86
C LYS A 13 55.26 -21.27 22.68
N LEU A 14 56.16 -20.65 23.43
CA LEU A 14 55.91 -19.46 24.23
C LEU A 14 56.18 -18.18 23.44
N LYS A 15 55.45 -17.10 23.75
CA LYS A 15 55.80 -15.77 23.27
C LYS A 15 56.97 -15.24 24.11
N ARG A 16 58.09 -14.95 23.44
CA ARG A 16 59.34 -14.48 24.07
C ARG A 16 59.20 -13.16 24.83
N GLU A 17 58.21 -12.36 24.46
CA GLU A 17 57.92 -11.05 25.05
C GLU A 17 57.10 -11.13 26.36
N LEU A 18 56.60 -12.31 26.72
CA LEU A 18 55.75 -12.53 27.89
C LEU A 18 56.45 -13.41 28.92
N SER A 19 56.19 -13.14 30.22
CA SER A 19 56.67 -14.02 31.29
C SER A 19 56.05 -15.43 31.18
N PRO A 20 56.69 -16.47 31.74
CA PRO A 20 56.14 -17.82 31.74
C PRO A 20 54.72 -17.91 32.34
N GLN A 21 54.47 -17.18 33.44
CA GLN A 21 53.15 -17.11 34.08
C GLN A 21 52.10 -16.45 33.17
N LYS A 22 52.46 -15.35 32.49
CA LYS A 22 51.58 -14.68 31.52
C LYS A 22 51.30 -15.53 30.29
N ASN A 23 52.29 -16.29 29.80
CA ASN A 23 52.06 -17.25 28.72
C ASN A 23 51.06 -18.34 29.14
N ALA A 24 51.21 -18.92 30.33
CA ALA A 24 50.27 -19.91 30.87
C ALA A 24 48.84 -19.36 31.01
N GLU A 25 48.69 -18.12 31.50
CA GLU A 25 47.40 -17.44 31.60
C GLU A 25 46.74 -17.22 30.22
N VAL A 26 47.54 -16.87 29.20
CA VAL A 26 47.04 -16.73 27.81
C VAL A 26 46.53 -18.06 27.27
N PHE A 27 47.25 -19.17 27.50
CA PHE A 27 46.78 -20.51 27.08
C PHE A 27 45.51 -20.93 27.82
N TYR A 28 45.44 -20.68 29.13
CA TYR A 28 44.24 -20.96 29.93
C TYR A 28 43.03 -20.15 29.45
N ARG A 29 43.21 -18.84 29.24
CA ARG A 29 42.17 -17.96 28.70
C ARG A 29 41.74 -18.36 27.29
N LYS A 30 42.68 -18.77 26.44
CA LYS A 30 42.38 -19.27 25.08
C LYS A 30 41.55 -20.55 25.13
N SER A 31 41.90 -21.49 26.01
CA SER A 31 41.14 -22.74 26.20
C SER A 31 39.72 -22.48 26.72
N LYS A 32 39.59 -21.63 27.75
CA LYS A 32 38.29 -21.23 28.31
C LYS A 32 37.41 -20.50 27.28
N ASN A 33 37.99 -19.57 26.51
CA ASN A 33 37.26 -18.87 25.45
C ASN A 33 36.80 -19.82 24.35
N LYS A 34 37.62 -20.81 23.98
CA LYS A 34 37.25 -21.85 23.00
C LYS A 34 36.07 -22.68 23.47
N GLN A 35 36.02 -23.06 24.75
CA GLN A 35 34.86 -23.77 25.31
C GLN A 35 33.59 -22.92 25.23
N ILE A 36 33.65 -21.66 25.68
CA ILE A 36 32.52 -20.72 25.62
C ILE A 36 32.03 -20.53 24.17
N GLU A 37 32.94 -20.39 23.21
CA GLU A 37 32.61 -20.27 21.79
C GLU A 37 31.95 -21.54 21.25
N THR A 38 32.49 -22.71 21.62
CA THR A 38 31.93 -24.01 21.23
C THR A 38 30.51 -24.19 21.76
N ASP A 39 30.25 -23.80 23.01
CA ASP A 39 28.92 -23.91 23.62
C ASP A 39 27.92 -22.95 22.96
N LYS A 40 28.34 -21.71 22.67
CA LYS A 40 27.52 -20.76 21.89
C LYS A 40 27.17 -21.29 20.49
N LEU A 41 28.12 -21.91 19.81
CA LEU A 41 27.88 -22.51 18.49
C LEU A 41 26.91 -23.70 18.59
N LYS A 42 27.03 -24.55 19.60
CA LYS A 42 26.08 -25.65 19.86
C LYS A 42 24.67 -25.12 20.12
N GLU A 43 24.52 -24.07 20.93
CA GLU A 43 23.23 -23.42 21.16
C GLU A 43 22.65 -22.82 19.87
N ALA A 44 23.49 -22.21 19.03
CA ALA A 44 23.06 -21.66 17.75
C ALA A 44 22.56 -22.77 16.80
N ILE A 45 23.28 -23.90 16.73
CA ILE A 45 22.86 -25.08 15.96
C ILE A 45 21.51 -25.58 16.47
N ALA A 46 21.35 -25.80 17.78
CA ALA A 46 20.09 -26.28 18.35
C ALA A 46 18.91 -25.33 18.08
N LYS A 47 19.15 -24.02 18.09
CA LYS A 47 18.13 -23.02 17.70
C LYS A 47 17.76 -23.14 16.22
N LYS A 48 18.76 -23.32 15.35
CA LYS A 48 18.54 -23.47 13.90
C LYS A 48 17.82 -24.77 13.56
N GLU A 49 18.13 -25.87 14.23
CA GLU A 49 17.42 -27.14 14.07
C GLU A 49 15.93 -27.03 14.45
N LYS A 50 15.62 -26.33 15.55
CA LYS A 50 14.23 -26.03 15.94
C LYS A 50 13.51 -25.17 14.90
N GLU A 51 14.21 -24.18 14.35
CA GLU A 51 13.66 -23.33 13.28
C GLU A 51 13.35 -24.14 12.02
N VAL A 52 14.26 -25.02 11.60
CA VAL A 52 14.04 -25.93 10.47
C VAL A 52 12.85 -26.85 10.72
N ALA A 53 12.73 -27.44 11.91
CA ALA A 53 11.59 -28.29 12.26
C ALA A 53 10.26 -27.54 12.19
N ARG A 54 10.22 -26.29 12.69
CA ARG A 54 9.04 -25.42 12.59
C ARG A 54 8.66 -25.15 11.13
N LEU A 55 9.62 -24.76 10.29
CA LEU A 55 9.37 -24.47 8.88
C LEU A 55 8.89 -25.70 8.11
N LYS A 56 9.47 -26.87 8.36
CA LYS A 56 9.00 -28.14 7.78
C LYS A 56 7.55 -28.44 8.14
N LYS A 57 7.17 -28.21 9.40
CA LYS A 57 5.77 -28.37 9.84
C LYS A 57 4.83 -27.41 9.09
N SER A 58 5.21 -26.14 8.97
CA SER A 58 4.41 -25.15 8.22
C SER A 58 4.25 -25.52 6.75
N ILE A 59 5.29 -26.04 6.10
CA ILE A 59 5.21 -26.53 4.71
C ILE A 59 4.17 -27.65 4.60
N ALA A 60 4.24 -28.67 5.47
CA ALA A 60 3.30 -29.78 5.44
C ALA A 60 1.83 -29.33 5.67
N GLU A 61 1.61 -28.38 6.58
CA GLU A 61 0.28 -27.79 6.82
C GLU A 61 -0.24 -26.99 5.62
N ILE A 62 0.64 -26.31 4.88
CA ILE A 62 0.30 -25.57 3.67
C ILE A 62 -0.01 -26.53 2.51
N GLU A 63 0.80 -27.57 2.31
CA GLU A 63 0.60 -28.60 1.28
C GLU A 63 -0.71 -29.37 1.46
N ALA A 64 -1.12 -29.62 2.71
CA ALA A 64 -2.38 -30.29 3.03
C ALA A 64 -3.62 -29.38 2.90
N THR A 65 -3.47 -28.12 2.49
CA THR A 65 -4.58 -27.16 2.44
C THR A 65 -5.31 -27.21 1.10
N GLU A 66 -6.62 -27.43 1.15
CA GLU A 66 -7.50 -27.37 -0.02
C GLU A 66 -8.21 -26.01 -0.07
N GLY A 67 -7.73 -25.11 -0.94
CA GLY A 67 -8.39 -23.83 -1.21
C GLY A 67 -7.47 -22.62 -1.12
N LEU A 68 -7.57 -21.76 -2.14
CA LEU A 68 -6.69 -20.60 -2.35
C LEU A 68 -6.71 -19.59 -1.18
N LYS A 69 -7.86 -19.42 -0.51
CA LYS A 69 -8.02 -18.45 0.58
C LYS A 69 -7.30 -18.90 1.86
N GLU A 70 -7.40 -20.19 2.19
CA GLU A 70 -6.75 -20.76 3.37
C GLU A 70 -5.24 -20.91 3.15
N PHE A 71 -4.82 -21.30 1.94
CA PHE A 71 -3.42 -21.31 1.52
C PHE A 71 -2.76 -19.94 1.71
N ARG A 72 -3.38 -18.87 1.19
CA ARG A 72 -2.88 -17.50 1.35
C ARG A 72 -2.75 -17.07 2.81
N LYS A 73 -3.69 -17.47 3.66
CA LYS A 73 -3.65 -17.18 5.10
C LYS A 73 -2.47 -17.88 5.78
N LYS A 74 -2.33 -19.20 5.59
CA LYS A 74 -1.25 -20.00 6.21
C LYS A 74 0.15 -19.59 5.73
N VAL A 75 0.30 -19.25 4.45
CA VAL A 75 1.56 -18.73 3.90
C VAL A 75 1.90 -17.34 4.47
N GLY A 76 0.89 -16.50 4.73
CA GLY A 76 1.04 -15.23 5.43
C GLY A 76 1.43 -15.39 6.91
N ASP A 77 0.75 -16.29 7.63
CA ASP A 77 1.03 -16.60 9.05
C ASP A 77 2.44 -17.20 9.25
N ALA A 78 2.94 -17.95 8.27
CA ALA A 78 4.31 -18.48 8.25
C ALA A 78 5.39 -17.42 7.95
N GLY A 79 5.00 -16.18 7.62
CA GLY A 79 5.92 -15.08 7.28
C GLY A 79 6.69 -15.28 5.97
N ILE A 80 6.27 -16.23 5.13
CA ILE A 80 6.90 -16.56 3.84
C ILE A 80 6.51 -15.54 2.78
N VAL A 81 5.25 -15.09 2.82
CA VAL A 81 4.79 -13.94 2.05
C VAL A 81 4.72 -12.78 3.01
N THR A 82 5.64 -11.82 2.87
CA THR A 82 5.44 -10.49 3.44
C THR A 82 4.09 -9.99 2.91
N PRO A 83 3.19 -9.44 3.76
CA PRO A 83 1.99 -8.81 3.25
C PRO A 83 2.43 -7.88 2.14
N ARG A 84 1.92 -8.15 0.93
CA ARG A 84 2.20 -7.43 -0.31
C ARG A 84 2.43 -5.97 0.05
N GLU A 85 3.60 -5.41 -0.29
CA GLU A 85 3.92 -3.99 -0.12
C GLU A 85 2.61 -3.22 -0.25
N LYS A 86 2.16 -2.57 0.84
CA LYS A 86 0.83 -1.96 0.95
C LYS A 86 0.42 -1.49 -0.43
N GLU A 87 -0.46 -2.27 -1.10
CA GLU A 87 -1.01 -1.82 -2.38
C GLU A 87 -1.54 -0.44 -2.05
N THR A 88 -0.96 0.58 -2.68
CA THR A 88 -1.42 1.95 -2.50
C THR A 88 -2.93 1.87 -2.65
N PRO A 89 -3.71 2.24 -1.61
CA PRO A 89 -5.15 2.04 -1.65
C PRO A 89 -5.65 2.63 -2.98
N PRO A 90 -6.53 1.92 -3.69
CA PRO A 90 -6.93 2.32 -5.02
C PRO A 90 -7.37 3.79 -5.00
N PRO A 91 -7.07 4.56 -6.05
CA PRO A 91 -7.39 5.98 -6.08
C PRO A 91 -8.88 6.19 -5.80
N PRO A 92 -9.27 7.33 -5.20
CA PRO A 92 -10.65 7.57 -4.78
C PRO A 92 -11.66 7.71 -5.94
N TYR A 93 -11.22 7.45 -7.18
CA TYR A 93 -11.99 7.65 -8.39
C TYR A 93 -11.76 6.51 -9.41
N HIS A 94 -12.63 6.47 -10.40
CA HIS A 94 -12.41 5.82 -11.69
C HIS A 94 -11.86 6.86 -12.68
N GLU A 95 -10.85 6.51 -13.45
CA GLU A 95 -10.28 7.37 -14.48
C GLU A 95 -10.83 6.97 -15.86
N PHE A 96 -11.32 7.95 -16.59
CA PHE A 96 -11.74 7.86 -17.97
C PHE A 96 -10.94 8.85 -18.80
N GLU A 97 -10.75 8.55 -20.08
CA GLU A 97 -10.14 9.49 -21.02
C GLU A 97 -11.09 9.74 -22.18
N PHE A 98 -11.26 11.01 -22.55
CA PHE A 98 -12.08 11.39 -23.69
C PHE A 98 -11.47 12.60 -24.39
N ARG A 99 -11.18 12.47 -25.69
CA ARG A 99 -10.54 13.51 -26.52
C ARG A 99 -9.24 14.06 -25.90
N GLY A 100 -8.48 13.20 -25.23
CA GLY A 100 -7.24 13.55 -24.55
C GLY A 100 -7.40 14.27 -23.21
N TYR A 101 -8.62 14.39 -22.67
CA TYR A 101 -8.88 14.91 -21.32
C TYR A 101 -9.12 13.74 -20.35
N LYS A 102 -8.54 13.84 -19.16
CA LYS A 102 -8.80 12.91 -18.06
C LYS A 102 -10.05 13.35 -17.31
N ILE A 103 -10.98 12.41 -17.16
CA ILE A 103 -12.23 12.57 -16.40
C ILE A 103 -12.19 11.61 -15.22
N TRP A 104 -12.27 12.13 -14.00
CA TRP A 104 -12.24 11.33 -12.77
C TRP A 104 -13.63 11.31 -12.14
N VAL A 105 -14.14 10.11 -11.88
CA VAL A 105 -15.47 9.88 -11.28
C VAL A 105 -15.30 9.29 -9.90
N GLY A 106 -15.74 9.99 -8.86
CA GLY A 106 -15.62 9.54 -7.48
C GLY A 106 -16.47 8.29 -7.20
N ARG A 107 -15.94 7.40 -6.34
CA ARG A 107 -16.53 6.06 -6.12
C ARG A 107 -17.70 6.04 -5.13
N ASN A 108 -17.67 6.92 -4.13
CA ASN A 108 -18.67 7.04 -3.07
C ASN A 108 -18.51 8.39 -2.35
N ALA A 109 -19.38 8.70 -1.38
CA ALA A 109 -19.40 9.99 -0.70
C ALA A 109 -18.07 10.37 0.01
N GLU A 110 -17.42 9.43 0.69
CA GLU A 110 -16.14 9.68 1.37
C GLU A 110 -15.02 9.92 0.35
N LYS A 111 -15.02 9.14 -0.73
CA LYS A 111 -14.03 9.23 -1.81
C LYS A 111 -14.27 10.46 -2.68
N ASN A 112 -15.51 10.94 -2.79
CA ASN A 112 -15.86 12.22 -3.42
C ASN A 112 -15.19 13.38 -2.69
N ASP A 113 -15.23 13.40 -1.35
CA ASP A 113 -14.52 14.41 -0.55
C ASP A 113 -13.03 14.34 -0.79
N GLU A 114 -12.46 13.14 -0.77
CA GLU A 114 -11.04 12.91 -1.00
C GLU A 114 -10.63 13.43 -2.39
N LEU A 115 -11.33 12.99 -3.44
CA LEU A 115 -11.15 13.42 -4.83
C LEU A 115 -11.21 14.95 -4.95
N THR A 116 -12.23 15.55 -4.37
CA THR A 116 -12.52 16.97 -4.52
C THR A 116 -11.54 17.83 -3.74
N LEU A 117 -11.23 17.47 -2.50
CA LEU A 117 -10.42 18.30 -1.60
C LEU A 117 -8.92 18.06 -1.74
N LYS A 118 -8.48 16.85 -2.13
CA LYS A 118 -7.05 16.49 -2.15
C LYS A 118 -6.47 16.30 -3.55
N TYR A 119 -7.25 15.80 -4.50
CA TYR A 119 -6.75 15.43 -5.84
C TYR A 119 -7.11 16.45 -6.94
N THR A 120 -7.99 17.41 -6.63
CA THR A 120 -8.49 18.39 -7.59
C THR A 120 -7.88 19.77 -7.35
N PHE A 121 -7.38 20.39 -8.41
CA PHE A 121 -6.80 21.74 -8.40
C PHE A 121 -7.85 22.79 -8.76
N LYS A 122 -7.55 24.07 -8.48
CA LYS A 122 -8.49 25.19 -8.57
C LYS A 122 -9.06 25.40 -9.98
N GLU A 123 -8.28 25.07 -11.00
CA GLU A 123 -8.57 25.25 -12.43
C GLU A 123 -9.31 24.05 -13.04
N ASP A 124 -9.33 22.90 -12.35
CA ASP A 124 -10.08 21.73 -12.80
C ASP A 124 -11.59 22.03 -12.79
N LEU A 125 -12.32 21.39 -13.69
CA LEU A 125 -13.78 21.51 -13.75
C LEU A 125 -14.42 20.44 -12.87
N TRP A 126 -15.25 20.86 -11.91
CA TRP A 126 -16.03 19.99 -11.04
C TRP A 126 -17.47 19.92 -11.54
N LEU A 127 -18.04 18.72 -11.57
CA LEU A 127 -19.41 18.44 -12.00
C LEU A 127 -20.12 17.54 -11.00
N HIS A 128 -21.43 17.73 -10.86
CA HIS A 128 -22.30 16.91 -10.01
C HIS A 128 -23.76 17.03 -10.44
N THR A 129 -24.54 15.98 -10.23
CA THR A 129 -25.98 15.99 -10.60
C THR A 129 -26.76 16.88 -9.63
N LYS A 130 -27.51 17.83 -10.19
CA LYS A 130 -28.18 18.88 -9.41
C LYS A 130 -29.22 18.30 -8.44
N ASP A 131 -29.17 18.76 -7.18
CA ASP A 131 -30.15 18.47 -6.12
C ASP A 131 -30.32 16.99 -5.73
N VAL A 132 -29.40 16.11 -6.13
CA VAL A 132 -29.48 14.67 -5.80
C VAL A 132 -28.12 14.08 -5.39
N PRO A 133 -28.09 13.03 -4.57
CA PRO A 133 -26.87 12.27 -4.33
C PRO A 133 -26.31 11.67 -5.61
N GLY A 134 -24.99 11.76 -5.78
CA GLY A 134 -24.26 11.24 -6.93
C GLY A 134 -22.74 11.41 -6.79
N SER A 135 -22.00 10.86 -7.73
CA SER A 135 -20.55 10.98 -7.78
C SER A 135 -20.10 12.40 -8.13
N HIS A 136 -18.98 12.84 -7.54
CA HIS A 136 -18.27 14.03 -8.01
C HIS A 136 -17.49 13.64 -9.26
N VAL A 137 -17.62 14.42 -10.32
CA VAL A 137 -16.90 14.20 -11.58
C VAL A 137 -15.97 15.38 -11.84
N ILE A 138 -14.72 15.09 -12.15
CA ILE A 138 -13.69 16.11 -12.36
C ILE A 138 -13.12 15.98 -13.77
N ILE A 139 -13.05 17.08 -14.52
CA ILE A 139 -12.26 17.15 -15.75
C ILE A 139 -10.94 17.84 -15.41
N LYS A 140 -9.83 17.15 -15.64
CA LYS A 140 -8.50 17.69 -15.35
C LYS A 140 -8.13 18.79 -16.35
N HIS A 141 -7.75 19.94 -15.82
CA HIS A 141 -7.31 21.08 -16.58
C HIS A 141 -6.00 20.77 -17.32
N GLN A 142 -5.89 21.27 -18.56
CA GLN A 142 -4.67 21.21 -19.36
C GLN A 142 -4.22 22.63 -19.68
N ALA A 143 -2.99 22.98 -19.33
CA ALA A 143 -2.45 24.31 -19.56
C ALA A 143 -2.57 24.73 -21.03
N GLY A 144 -3.09 25.93 -21.28
CA GLY A 144 -3.28 26.49 -22.63
C GLY A 144 -4.49 25.94 -23.40
N LYS A 145 -5.28 25.02 -22.83
CA LYS A 145 -6.48 24.48 -23.48
C LYS A 145 -7.74 24.82 -22.69
N LYS A 146 -8.80 25.22 -23.41
CA LYS A 146 -10.15 25.34 -22.84
C LYS A 146 -10.81 23.96 -22.75
N PHE A 147 -11.84 23.82 -21.94
CA PHE A 147 -12.67 22.61 -21.91
C PHE A 147 -13.64 22.63 -23.12
N PRO A 148 -13.52 21.71 -24.08
CA PRO A 148 -14.47 21.64 -25.19
C PRO A 148 -15.85 21.22 -24.68
N LYS A 149 -16.91 21.75 -25.29
CA LYS A 149 -18.30 21.46 -24.89
C LYS A 149 -18.58 19.96 -24.83
N GLU A 150 -18.09 19.19 -25.79
CA GLU A 150 -18.27 17.75 -25.85
C GLU A 150 -17.63 16.99 -24.68
N VAL A 151 -16.51 17.49 -24.14
CA VAL A 151 -15.86 16.89 -22.97
C VAL A 151 -16.68 17.18 -21.70
N ILE A 152 -17.25 18.39 -21.60
CA ILE A 152 -18.16 18.77 -20.51
C ILE A 152 -19.44 17.93 -20.57
N GLU A 153 -20.06 17.83 -21.74
CA GLU A 153 -21.23 16.97 -21.99
C GLU A 153 -20.92 15.53 -21.58
N ARG A 154 -19.78 14.98 -22.02
CA ARG A 154 -19.38 13.61 -21.65
C ARG A 154 -19.19 13.41 -20.15
N ALA A 155 -18.54 14.35 -19.47
CA ALA A 155 -18.38 14.28 -18.02
C ALA A 155 -19.73 14.40 -17.29
N ALA A 156 -20.66 15.21 -17.82
CA ALA A 156 -21.99 15.35 -17.28
C ALA A 156 -22.82 14.08 -17.45
N GLU A 157 -22.76 13.40 -18.60
CA GLU A 157 -23.39 12.08 -18.81
C GLU A 157 -22.95 11.08 -17.74
N LEU A 158 -21.63 11.04 -17.44
CA LEU A 158 -21.06 10.20 -16.39
C LEU A 158 -21.56 10.60 -15.00
N ALA A 159 -21.65 11.90 -14.70
CA ALA A 159 -22.19 12.38 -13.43
C ALA A 159 -23.66 11.95 -13.25
N ALA A 160 -24.47 12.13 -14.29
CA ALA A 160 -25.87 11.75 -14.31
C ALA A 160 -26.04 10.22 -14.14
N TYR A 161 -25.24 9.41 -14.85
CA TYR A 161 -25.25 7.95 -14.73
C TYR A 161 -24.88 7.46 -13.33
N ASN A 162 -23.90 8.10 -12.69
CA ASN A 162 -23.45 7.76 -11.33
C ASN A 162 -24.22 8.52 -10.24
N SER A 163 -25.50 8.82 -10.48
CA SER A 163 -26.38 9.52 -9.53
C SER A 163 -27.70 8.80 -9.32
N LYS A 164 -28.51 9.28 -8.37
CA LYS A 164 -29.88 8.78 -8.18
C LYS A 164 -30.78 9.00 -9.40
N ARG A 165 -30.44 9.89 -10.34
CA ARG A 165 -31.22 10.19 -11.55
C ARG A 165 -30.82 9.38 -12.78
N ARG A 166 -30.06 8.29 -12.62
CA ARG A 166 -29.55 7.48 -13.74
C ARG A 166 -30.60 6.95 -14.74
N THR A 167 -31.88 6.88 -14.34
CA THR A 167 -32.99 6.36 -15.16
C THR A 167 -33.83 7.46 -15.80
N GLU A 168 -33.54 8.73 -15.52
CA GLU A 168 -34.27 9.85 -16.12
C GLU A 168 -33.80 10.09 -17.56
N THR A 169 -34.71 10.51 -18.44
CA THR A 169 -34.39 10.82 -19.83
C THR A 169 -33.45 12.03 -19.96
N LEU A 170 -33.57 12.99 -19.06
CA LEU A 170 -32.79 14.22 -19.09
C LEU A 170 -32.49 14.68 -17.66
N CYS A 171 -31.21 14.77 -17.32
CA CYS A 171 -30.72 15.15 -16.00
C CYS A 171 -30.05 16.52 -16.04
N ALA A 172 -30.39 17.37 -15.09
CA ALA A 172 -29.63 18.60 -14.82
C ALA A 172 -28.34 18.27 -14.06
N VAL A 173 -27.20 18.63 -14.65
CA VAL A 173 -25.88 18.51 -14.06
C VAL A 173 -25.30 19.90 -13.92
N ILE A 174 -24.83 20.22 -12.72
CA ILE A 174 -24.11 21.46 -12.46
C ILE A 174 -22.63 21.25 -12.75
N TYR A 175 -21.97 22.26 -13.29
CA TYR A 175 -20.53 22.29 -13.44
C TYR A 175 -19.96 23.66 -13.11
N THR A 176 -18.74 23.66 -12.59
CA THR A 176 -18.04 24.89 -12.21
C THR A 176 -16.54 24.62 -11.98
N PRO A 177 -15.67 25.61 -12.14
CA PRO A 177 -14.29 25.50 -11.68
C PRO A 177 -14.20 25.17 -10.18
N LYS A 178 -13.30 24.25 -9.81
CA LYS A 178 -13.14 23.77 -8.42
C LYS A 178 -12.97 24.89 -7.39
N LYS A 179 -12.36 26.02 -7.77
CA LYS A 179 -12.19 27.20 -6.91
C LYS A 179 -13.50 27.77 -6.33
N PHE A 180 -14.64 27.51 -6.95
CA PHE A 180 -15.96 27.93 -6.48
C PHE A 180 -16.68 26.84 -5.66
N VAL A 181 -16.02 25.72 -5.39
CA VAL A 181 -16.55 24.59 -4.63
C VAL A 181 -15.77 24.47 -3.33
N ARG A 182 -16.45 24.47 -2.19
CA ARG A 182 -15.84 24.34 -0.86
C ARG A 182 -16.66 23.46 0.06
N LYS A 183 -15.98 22.83 1.03
CA LYS A 183 -16.64 22.08 2.10
C LYS A 183 -16.73 22.94 3.37
N ARG A 184 -17.91 23.03 4.00
CA ARG A 184 -18.02 23.67 5.32
C ARG A 184 -17.60 22.68 6.41
N LYS A 185 -17.07 23.21 7.51
CA LYS A 185 -16.70 22.39 8.68
C LYS A 185 -17.98 21.76 9.25
N GLY A 186 -18.00 20.44 9.35
CA GLY A 186 -19.14 19.68 9.88
C GLY A 186 -20.14 19.18 8.83
N ASP A 187 -19.98 19.55 7.56
CA ASP A 187 -20.84 19.00 6.50
C ASP A 187 -20.62 17.48 6.33
N PRO A 188 -21.69 16.70 6.04
CA PRO A 188 -21.58 15.27 5.77
C PRO A 188 -20.59 14.91 4.65
N ALA A 189 -20.22 13.64 4.55
CA ALA A 189 -19.39 13.16 3.46
C ALA A 189 -20.07 13.40 2.10
N GLY A 190 -19.32 13.91 1.12
CA GLY A 190 -19.80 14.26 -0.22
C GLY A 190 -20.55 15.58 -0.31
N ALA A 191 -20.87 16.25 0.79
CA ALA A 191 -21.55 17.54 0.75
C ALA A 191 -20.59 18.69 0.43
N MET A 192 -20.93 19.48 -0.58
CA MET A 192 -20.16 20.64 -1.05
C MET A 192 -21.05 21.87 -1.19
N VAL A 193 -20.48 23.04 -0.90
CA VAL A 193 -21.07 24.34 -1.20
C VAL A 193 -20.51 24.83 -2.52
N VAL A 194 -21.40 25.23 -3.42
CA VAL A 194 -21.07 25.77 -4.73
C VAL A 194 -21.50 27.23 -4.76
N GLU A 195 -20.55 28.13 -5.08
CA GLU A 195 -20.81 29.58 -5.10
C GLU A 195 -21.28 30.08 -6.46
N LYS A 196 -20.80 29.45 -7.53
CA LYS A 196 -21.17 29.74 -8.92
C LYS A 196 -21.30 28.43 -9.65
N GLU A 197 -22.36 28.28 -10.42
CA GLU A 197 -22.62 27.07 -11.21
C GLU A 197 -23.22 27.42 -12.56
N GLU A 198 -22.88 26.61 -13.55
CA GLU A 198 -23.58 26.51 -14.82
C GLU A 198 -24.30 25.17 -14.86
N VAL A 199 -25.42 25.10 -15.57
CA VAL A 199 -26.23 23.88 -15.66
C VAL A 199 -26.23 23.39 -17.10
N ILE A 200 -26.06 22.08 -17.28
CA ILE A 200 -26.25 21.39 -18.55
C ILE A 200 -27.26 20.27 -18.38
N LEU A 201 -28.06 20.04 -19.42
CA LEU A 201 -29.03 18.95 -19.48
C LEU A 201 -28.47 17.83 -20.35
N VAL A 202 -28.36 16.63 -19.78
CA VAL A 202 -27.77 15.46 -20.44
C VAL A 202 -28.56 14.20 -20.15
N GLU A 203 -28.46 13.23 -21.04
CA GLU A 203 -28.99 11.89 -20.82
C GLU A 203 -27.94 11.05 -20.05
N PRO A 204 -28.29 10.33 -18.98
CA PRO A 204 -27.36 9.47 -18.24
C PRO A 204 -26.76 8.37 -19.12
N ARG A 205 -25.43 8.35 -19.30
CA ARG A 205 -24.74 7.32 -20.11
C ARG A 205 -23.38 6.95 -19.56
N LEU A 206 -23.06 5.66 -19.64
CA LEU A 206 -21.75 5.13 -19.26
C LEU A 206 -20.79 5.02 -20.45
N GLU A 207 -21.28 4.71 -21.65
CA GLU A 207 -20.49 4.57 -22.88
C GLU A 207 -20.67 5.78 -23.80
N ALA A 208 -19.69 6.06 -24.65
CA ALA A 208 -19.73 7.20 -25.58
C ALA A 208 -20.61 6.86 -26.80
N ARG A 209 -21.15 7.88 -27.47
CA ARG A 209 -21.83 7.70 -28.77
C ARG A 209 -20.80 7.27 -29.82
N SER A 210 -21.09 6.17 -30.51
CA SER A 210 -20.37 5.72 -31.71
C SER A 210 -20.46 6.74 -32.84
#